data_AF-A0A835SY43-F1
#
_entry.id   AF-A0A835SY43-F1
#
_cell.length_a   1.000
_cell.length_b   1.000
_cell.length_c   1.000
_cell.angle_alpha   90.00
_cell.angle_beta   90.00
_cell.angle_gamma   90.00
#
_symmetry.space_group_name_H-M   'P 1'
#
loop_
_entity.id
_entity.type
_entity.pdbx_description
1 polymer ?
#
loop_
_entity_poly.entity_id
_entity_poly.type
_entity_poly.pdbx_seq_one_letter_code
_entity_poly.pdbx_strand_id
1 'polypeptide(L)'
;MDERAVTNVLAECGNNIDAAIKRLGELRLSVGNPAAAGQQEAPPSTPPPVTSQAAAAAAAAAEAAEAAAAPGGPTTAEQWVEVLVGEMSAARDLGDARTRAAGFLRQFEAFVARYVRQQQQQQGASTSAASPEPGAGGVSPGPGAAAAAAGGASAAHQSVAQRAAKLAEENALLKKAVQIQHRQLQEKSAAEGEVASLKAMLAQYQEQVRTLQLTNYSLSLHLQKATNSDALGHHHRGGPDVF
;
A
#
# COMPACT_ATOMS: atom_id res chain seq x y z
N MET A 1 -19.50 3.26 22.45
CA MET A 1 -20.29 2.34 21.59
C MET A 1 -20.29 1.03 22.32
N ASP A 2 -21.46 0.52 22.65
CA ASP A 2 -21.55 -0.57 23.63
C ASP A 2 -21.28 -1.90 22.94
N GLU A 3 -20.45 -2.73 23.57
CA GLU A 3 -20.02 -4.02 23.06
C GLU A 3 -21.22 -4.93 22.71
N ARG A 4 -22.27 -4.86 23.55
CA ARG A 4 -23.55 -5.54 23.34
C ARG A 4 -24.30 -5.12 22.07
N ALA A 5 -24.18 -3.87 21.65
CA ALA A 5 -24.80 -3.39 20.42
C ALA A 5 -24.08 -3.93 19.18
N VAL A 6 -22.75 -4.05 19.23
CA VAL A 6 -21.94 -4.64 18.16
C VAL A 6 -22.29 -6.12 17.99
N THR A 7 -22.37 -6.88 19.08
CA THR A 7 -22.76 -8.30 19.02
C THR A 7 -24.18 -8.51 18.51
N ASN A 8 -25.13 -7.62 18.83
CA ASN A 8 -26.50 -7.74 18.35
C ASN A 8 -26.61 -7.49 16.84
N VAL A 9 -25.94 -6.45 16.33
CA VAL A 9 -25.91 -6.16 14.88
C VAL A 9 -25.21 -7.27 14.09
N LEU A 10 -24.13 -7.85 14.62
CA LEU A 10 -23.45 -8.99 13.99
C LEU A 10 -24.33 -10.26 13.98
N ALA A 11 -25.10 -10.52 15.04
CA ALA A 11 -26.06 -11.62 15.08
C ALA A 11 -27.23 -11.41 14.10
N GLU A 12 -27.74 -10.19 13.98
CA GLU A 12 -28.84 -9.84 13.05
C GLU A 12 -28.39 -9.85 11.57
N CYS A 13 -27.15 -9.46 11.26
CA CYS A 13 -26.64 -9.41 9.89
C CYS A 13 -26.08 -10.75 9.39
N GLY A 14 -25.77 -11.69 10.28
CA GLY A 14 -25.26 -13.03 9.95
C GLY A 14 -24.02 -12.98 9.06
N ASN A 15 -24.03 -13.75 7.96
CA ASN A 15 -22.91 -13.82 7.02
C ASN A 15 -22.77 -12.59 6.09
N ASN A 16 -23.65 -11.57 6.18
CA ASN A 16 -23.57 -10.38 5.34
C ASN A 16 -22.79 -9.26 6.04
N ILE A 17 -21.46 -9.33 5.94
CA ILE A 17 -20.52 -8.39 6.56
C ILE A 17 -20.75 -6.96 6.06
N ASP A 18 -21.08 -6.76 4.79
CA ASP A 18 -21.35 -5.43 4.21
C ASP A 18 -22.60 -4.77 4.80
N ALA A 19 -23.63 -5.55 5.14
CA ALA A 19 -24.80 -5.06 5.86
C ALA A 19 -24.47 -4.67 7.31
N ALA A 20 -23.64 -5.48 7.99
CA ALA A 20 -23.18 -5.19 9.34
C ALA A 20 -22.35 -3.90 9.41
N ILE A 21 -21.43 -3.69 8.46
CA ILE A 21 -20.60 -2.48 8.36
C ILE A 21 -21.48 -1.24 8.17
N LYS A 22 -22.50 -1.30 7.31
CA LYS A 22 -23.44 -0.18 7.09
C LYS A 22 -24.24 0.16 8.35
N ARG A 23 -24.88 -0.83 8.98
CA ARG A 23 -25.66 -0.63 10.21
C ARG A 23 -24.81 -0.13 11.38
N LEU A 24 -23.59 -0.65 11.53
CA LEU A 24 -22.67 -0.18 12.57
C LEU A 24 -22.11 1.23 12.28
N GLY A 25 -21.92 1.58 11.01
CA GLY A 25 -21.60 2.93 10.56
C GLY A 25 -22.73 3.93 10.83
N GLU A 26 -23.97 3.57 10.50
CA GLU A 26 -25.18 4.36 10.81
C GLU A 26 -25.33 4.58 12.33
N LEU A 27 -25.13 3.54 13.14
CA LEU A 27 -25.13 3.67 14.61
C LEU A 27 -23.98 4.53 15.13
N ARG A 28 -22.78 4.48 14.51
CA ARG A 28 -21.65 5.37 14.84
C ARG A 28 -21.96 6.84 14.52
N LEU A 29 -22.63 7.11 13.41
CA LEU A 29 -23.04 8.45 13.01
C LEU A 29 -24.18 8.97 13.89
N SER A 30 -25.15 8.12 14.25
CA SER A 30 -26.26 8.45 15.15
C SER A 30 -25.81 8.76 16.59
N VAL A 31 -24.79 8.06 17.09
CA VAL A 31 -24.12 8.35 18.38
C VAL A 31 -23.15 9.54 18.28
N GLY A 32 -22.78 9.96 17.07
CA GLY A 32 -21.64 10.82 16.79
C GLY A 32 -21.94 12.30 16.51
N ASN A 33 -23.17 12.80 16.71
CA ASN A 33 -23.48 14.20 16.38
C ASN A 33 -24.58 14.87 17.23
N PRO A 34 -24.22 15.64 18.27
CA PRO A 34 -25.05 16.73 18.76
C PRO A 34 -24.76 18.03 17.97
N ALA A 35 -25.79 18.56 17.33
CA ALA A 35 -25.90 19.93 16.80
C ALA A 35 -24.92 20.38 15.68
N ALA A 36 -25.45 20.46 14.45
CA ALA A 36 -25.64 21.77 13.78
C ALA A 36 -26.55 21.61 12.54
N ALA A 37 -27.62 22.41 12.46
CA ALA A 37 -28.38 22.64 11.23
C ALA A 37 -28.06 24.04 10.71
N GLY A 38 -27.96 24.20 9.38
CA GLY A 38 -27.69 25.49 8.73
C GLY A 38 -27.69 25.32 7.21
N GLN A 39 -28.38 26.21 6.50
CA GLN A 39 -28.72 26.05 5.08
C GLN A 39 -27.93 27.02 4.17
N GLN A 40 -28.10 26.80 2.86
CA GLN A 40 -28.16 27.79 1.75
C GLN A 40 -26.93 28.18 0.90
N GLU A 41 -27.11 27.88 -0.40
CA GLU A 41 -26.90 28.71 -1.62
C GLU A 41 -25.51 29.25 -2.06
N ALA A 42 -25.44 29.52 -3.37
CA ALA A 42 -24.31 29.97 -4.18
C ALA A 42 -24.86 30.77 -5.40
N PRO A 43 -24.07 31.28 -6.38
CA PRO A 43 -22.66 31.70 -6.40
C PRO A 43 -22.58 33.26 -6.57
N PRO A 44 -22.12 33.90 -7.67
CA PRO A 44 -20.82 33.87 -8.38
C PRO A 44 -20.10 35.24 -8.50
N SER A 45 -18.79 35.25 -8.74
CA SER A 45 -18.07 36.09 -9.77
C SER A 45 -16.54 36.01 -9.64
N THR A 46 -15.81 36.36 -10.71
CA THR A 46 -14.35 36.24 -10.89
C THR A 46 -13.63 37.62 -10.96
N PRO A 47 -12.39 37.76 -11.47
CA PRO A 47 -11.10 37.99 -10.76
C PRO A 47 -10.52 39.41 -11.05
N PRO A 48 -9.19 39.73 -11.09
CA PRO A 48 -7.93 39.22 -10.49
C PRO A 48 -7.20 40.37 -9.71
N PRO A 49 -5.88 40.65 -9.84
CA PRO A 49 -4.63 39.87 -9.55
C PRO A 49 -3.80 40.47 -8.38
N VAL A 50 -2.76 39.77 -7.88
CA VAL A 50 -1.32 40.17 -7.98
C VAL A 50 -0.36 39.23 -7.21
N THR A 51 0.83 39.12 -7.78
CA THR A 51 2.12 38.64 -7.25
C THR A 51 2.33 38.79 -5.74
N SER A 52 2.86 37.75 -5.08
CA SER A 52 3.70 37.91 -3.89
C SER A 52 4.72 36.78 -3.74
N GLN A 53 5.92 37.05 -4.23
CA GLN A 53 7.16 36.33 -3.97
C GLN A 53 7.58 36.55 -2.50
N ALA A 54 6.79 36.02 -1.56
CA ALA A 54 6.94 36.23 -0.12
C ALA A 54 6.84 34.95 0.73
N ALA A 55 6.46 33.81 0.15
CA ALA A 55 6.37 32.53 0.84
C ALA A 55 7.68 31.70 0.83
N ALA A 56 8.63 32.02 -0.06
CA ALA A 56 9.85 31.23 -0.25
C ALA A 56 10.94 31.47 0.82
N ALA A 57 10.87 32.58 1.57
CA ALA A 57 11.88 32.93 2.57
C ALA A 57 11.62 32.33 3.96
N ALA A 58 10.38 31.91 4.27
CA ALA A 58 10.02 31.34 5.57
C ALA A 58 10.28 29.82 5.67
N ALA A 59 10.28 29.10 4.55
CA ALA A 59 10.49 27.65 4.53
C ALA A 59 11.94 27.22 4.86
N ALA A 60 12.93 28.07 4.58
CA ALA A 60 14.35 27.77 4.82
C ALA A 60 14.77 27.84 6.30
N ALA A 61 13.93 28.40 7.18
CA ALA A 61 14.21 28.51 8.62
C ALA A 61 13.66 27.33 9.44
N ALA A 62 12.70 26.56 8.91
CA ALA A 62 12.11 25.40 9.59
C ALA A 62 13.00 24.15 9.51
N GLU A 63 13.62 23.91 8.35
CA GLU A 63 14.56 22.79 8.10
C GLU A 63 15.84 22.83 8.97
N ALA A 64 16.10 23.94 9.68
CA ALA A 64 17.20 24.05 10.64
C ALA A 64 16.79 23.69 12.09
N ALA A 65 15.49 23.60 12.40
CA ALA A 65 14.99 23.36 13.75
C ALA A 65 14.78 21.86 14.06
N GLU A 66 14.42 21.04 13.06
CA GLU A 66 14.21 19.59 13.24
C GLU A 66 15.52 18.77 13.19
N ALA A 67 16.68 19.44 13.19
CA ALA A 67 17.98 18.82 13.43
C ALA A 67 18.31 18.64 14.94
N ALA A 68 17.47 19.14 15.84
CA ALA A 68 17.74 19.22 17.28
C ALA A 68 16.61 18.68 18.20
N ALA A 69 15.64 17.94 17.65
CA ALA A 69 14.49 17.42 18.41
C ALA A 69 14.61 15.89 18.69
N ALA A 70 14.81 15.56 19.97
CA ALA A 70 14.64 14.23 20.61
C ALA A 70 15.45 13.01 20.09
N PRO A 71 16.39 12.46 20.90
CA PRO A 71 16.98 11.14 20.66
C PRO A 71 16.03 10.03 21.18
N GLY A 72 14.90 9.84 20.51
CA GLY A 72 13.79 9.00 21.01
C GLY A 72 13.11 8.10 19.98
N GLY A 73 13.78 7.76 18.88
CA GLY A 73 13.27 6.80 17.88
C GLY A 73 13.77 5.37 18.15
N PRO A 74 13.09 4.34 17.61
CA PRO A 74 13.55 2.95 17.69
C PRO A 74 14.98 2.80 17.18
N THR A 75 15.80 2.01 17.88
CA THR A 75 17.21 1.77 17.55
C THR A 75 17.51 0.31 17.24
N THR A 76 16.70 -0.62 17.75
CA THR A 76 16.80 -2.07 17.48
C THR A 76 15.78 -2.49 16.43
N ALA A 77 16.11 -3.48 15.59
CA ALA A 77 15.23 -4.00 14.54
C ALA A 77 13.84 -4.44 15.06
N GLU A 78 13.79 -5.05 16.25
CA GLU A 78 12.56 -5.47 16.93
C GLU A 78 11.61 -4.29 17.17
N GLN A 79 12.13 -3.15 17.64
CA GLN A 79 11.36 -1.93 17.90
C GLN A 79 10.83 -1.29 16.61
N TRP A 80 11.61 -1.36 15.51
CA TRP A 80 11.14 -0.95 14.19
C TRP A 80 10.00 -1.85 13.68
N VAL A 81 10.03 -3.16 13.97
CA VAL A 81 8.93 -4.08 13.63
C VAL A 81 7.69 -3.80 14.47
N GLU A 82 7.82 -3.55 15.78
CA GLU A 82 6.68 -3.19 16.64
C GLU A 82 6.00 -1.89 16.19
N VAL A 83 6.78 -0.85 15.86
CA VAL A 83 6.24 0.40 15.31
C VAL A 83 5.54 0.18 13.97
N LEU A 84 6.10 -0.64 13.08
CA LEU A 84 5.46 -0.97 11.80
C LEU A 84 4.13 -1.72 11.99
N VAL A 85 4.11 -2.73 12.87
CA VAL A 85 2.90 -3.53 13.13
C VAL A 85 1.84 -2.68 13.86
N GLY A 86 2.25 -1.78 14.76
CA GLY A 86 1.38 -0.78 15.39
C GLY A 86 0.73 0.15 14.36
N GLU A 87 1.52 0.78 13.49
CA GLU A 87 1.00 1.67 12.44
C GLU A 87 0.09 0.94 11.44
N MET A 88 0.44 -0.28 11.04
CA MET A 88 -0.36 -1.06 10.08
C MET A 88 -1.66 -1.61 10.69
N SER A 89 -1.68 -1.92 12.00
CA SER A 89 -2.90 -2.35 12.69
C SER A 89 -3.85 -1.21 13.07
N ALA A 90 -3.32 0.01 13.20
CA ALA A 90 -4.11 1.23 13.38
C ALA A 90 -4.74 1.78 12.08
N ALA A 91 -4.30 1.28 10.92
CA ALA A 91 -4.77 1.74 9.62
C ALA A 91 -6.25 1.37 9.35
N ARG A 92 -7.03 2.33 8.83
CA ARG A 92 -8.47 2.16 8.61
C ARG A 92 -8.83 1.56 7.25
N ASP A 93 -7.96 1.77 6.26
CA ASP A 93 -8.11 1.26 4.90
C ASP A 93 -6.74 1.07 4.24
N LEU A 94 -6.74 0.52 3.03
CA LEU A 94 -5.52 0.17 2.29
C LEU A 94 -4.73 1.40 1.79
N GLY A 95 -5.36 2.58 1.69
CA GLY A 95 -4.72 3.85 1.35
C GLY A 95 -4.05 4.52 2.55
N ASP A 96 -4.72 4.51 3.71
CA ASP A 96 -4.17 4.90 5.01
C ASP A 96 -2.95 4.03 5.36
N ALA A 97 -3.10 2.70 5.25
CA ALA A 97 -2.00 1.74 5.44
C ALA A 97 -0.80 2.04 4.51
N ARG A 98 -1.05 2.34 3.22
CA ARG A 98 -0.01 2.70 2.26
C ARG A 98 0.69 4.01 2.62
N THR A 99 -0.06 4.99 3.12
CA THR A 99 0.46 6.30 3.52
C THR A 99 1.32 6.20 4.78
N ARG A 100 0.87 5.42 5.77
CA ARG A 100 1.64 5.08 6.99
C ARG A 100 2.90 4.31 6.68
N ALA A 101 2.83 3.27 5.86
CA ALA A 101 4.01 2.52 5.40
C ALA A 101 5.03 3.42 4.69
N ALA A 102 4.57 4.36 3.84
CA ALA A 102 5.44 5.34 3.19
C ALA A 102 6.02 6.39 4.17
N GLY A 103 5.34 6.69 5.28
CA GLY A 103 5.88 7.50 6.37
C GLY A 103 6.96 6.77 7.16
N PHE A 104 6.66 5.54 7.58
CA PHE A 104 7.56 4.63 8.28
C PHE A 104 8.88 4.42 7.51
N LEU A 105 8.78 4.10 6.20
CA LEU A 105 9.97 3.87 5.38
C LEU A 105 10.88 5.10 5.28
N ARG A 106 10.32 6.32 5.20
CA ARG A 106 11.13 7.55 5.23
C ARG A 106 11.84 7.76 6.56
N GLN A 107 11.19 7.46 7.68
CA GLN A 107 11.81 7.53 9.01
C GLN A 107 12.95 6.50 9.14
N PHE A 108 12.76 5.29 8.60
CA PHE A 108 13.78 4.25 8.55
C PHE A 108 14.94 4.60 7.61
N GLU A 109 14.68 5.17 6.44
CA GLU A 109 15.71 5.68 5.52
C GLU A 109 16.54 6.79 6.17
N ALA A 110 15.90 7.72 6.87
CA ALA A 110 16.59 8.75 7.66
C ALA A 110 17.44 8.14 8.79
N PHE A 111 16.95 7.08 9.46
CA PHE A 111 17.71 6.32 10.45
C PHE A 111 18.95 5.64 9.86
N VAL A 112 18.84 4.98 8.71
CA VAL A 112 19.98 4.36 8.04
C VAL A 112 20.97 5.42 7.54
N ALA A 113 20.48 6.52 6.97
CA ALA A 113 21.33 7.62 6.49
C ALA A 113 22.14 8.26 7.62
N ARG A 114 21.54 8.51 8.80
CA ARG A 114 22.28 9.02 9.97
C ARG A 114 23.29 8.00 10.49
N TYR A 115 22.93 6.71 10.55
CA TYR A 115 23.81 5.64 11.02
C TYR A 115 25.05 5.45 10.12
N VAL A 116 24.87 5.40 8.80
CA VAL A 116 25.96 5.29 7.83
C VAL A 116 26.89 6.50 7.89
N ARG A 117 26.34 7.72 7.99
CA ARG A 117 27.12 8.97 8.17
C ARG A 117 27.95 8.93 9.45
N GLN A 118 27.39 8.41 10.54
CA GLN A 118 28.08 8.28 11.83
C GLN A 118 29.22 7.25 11.79
N GLN A 119 29.06 6.12 11.08
CA GLN A 119 30.16 5.17 10.86
C GLN A 119 31.30 5.78 10.01
N GLN A 120 30.97 6.53 8.96
CA GLN A 120 31.99 7.17 8.11
C GLN A 120 32.83 8.19 8.88
N GLN A 121 32.23 8.96 9.79
CA GLN A 121 32.94 9.90 10.66
C GLN A 121 33.94 9.20 11.60
N GLN A 122 33.60 8.01 12.12
CA GLN A 122 34.50 7.22 12.97
C GLN A 122 35.72 6.66 12.19
N GLN A 123 35.53 6.32 10.91
CA GLN A 123 36.63 5.86 10.05
C GLN A 123 37.50 7.02 9.53
N GLY A 124 36.92 8.18 9.22
CA GLY A 124 37.68 9.37 8.81
C GLY A 124 38.53 9.95 9.95
N ALA A 125 38.03 9.93 11.19
CA ALA A 125 38.79 10.37 12.36
C ALA A 125 40.05 9.52 12.62
N SER A 126 40.05 8.24 12.23
CA SER A 126 41.19 7.33 12.43
C SER A 126 42.22 7.37 11.29
N THR A 127 41.90 7.95 10.13
CA THR A 127 42.87 8.17 9.04
C THR A 127 43.50 9.58 9.05
N SER A 128 42.82 10.58 9.59
CA SER A 128 43.32 11.97 9.63
C SER A 128 44.41 12.23 10.68
N ALA A 129 44.66 11.30 11.61
CA ALA A 129 45.67 11.44 12.66
C ALA A 129 47.09 11.03 12.23
N ALA A 130 47.25 10.49 11.02
CA ALA A 130 48.51 9.95 10.50
C ALA A 130 49.20 10.91 9.52
N SER A 131 49.58 12.10 10.00
CA SER A 131 50.48 13.02 9.27
C SER A 131 51.78 13.24 10.04
N PRO A 132 52.91 12.73 9.53
CA PRO A 132 54.24 13.22 9.88
C PRO A 132 55.00 13.74 8.64
N GLU A 133 55.54 14.95 8.77
CA GLU A 133 56.52 15.59 7.88
C GLU A 133 57.53 16.32 8.79
N PRO A 134 58.79 16.53 8.38
CA PRO A 134 59.69 15.62 7.67
C PRO A 134 61.04 15.44 8.40
N GLY A 135 61.87 14.48 7.99
CA GLY A 135 63.20 14.28 8.60
C GLY A 135 64.18 13.54 7.68
N ALA A 136 65.31 14.17 7.37
CA ALA A 136 66.34 13.62 6.50
C ALA A 136 67.24 12.58 7.21
N GLY A 137 67.64 11.53 6.49
CA GLY A 137 68.61 10.54 6.98
C GLY A 137 68.70 9.32 6.07
N GLY A 138 69.75 9.24 5.25
CA GLY A 138 69.95 8.09 4.36
C GLY A 138 70.56 6.89 5.10
N VAL A 139 69.90 5.74 5.00
CA VAL A 139 70.47 4.41 5.30
C VAL A 139 69.97 3.37 4.30
N SER A 140 70.84 2.44 3.91
CA SER A 140 70.60 1.46 2.84
C SER A 140 69.44 0.50 3.15
N PRO A 141 68.64 0.07 2.15
CA PRO A 141 67.58 -0.89 2.36
C PRO A 141 68.14 -2.31 2.59
N GLY A 142 67.98 -2.83 3.81
CA GLY A 142 68.25 -4.23 4.11
C GLY A 142 67.17 -5.18 3.55
N PRO A 143 67.49 -6.46 3.30
CA PRO A 143 66.60 -7.40 2.61
C PRO A 143 65.28 -7.73 3.34
N GLY A 144 65.13 -7.34 4.62
CA GLY A 144 63.89 -7.53 5.38
C GLY A 144 62.70 -6.70 4.87
N ALA A 145 62.95 -5.53 4.24
CA ALA A 145 61.87 -4.65 3.77
C ALA A 145 61.11 -5.23 2.56
N ALA A 146 61.82 -5.94 1.66
CA ALA A 146 61.21 -6.56 0.48
C ALA A 146 60.25 -7.71 0.86
N ALA A 147 60.58 -8.49 1.89
CA ALA A 147 59.72 -9.56 2.40
C ALA A 147 58.44 -8.99 3.05
N ALA A 148 58.56 -7.89 3.82
CA ALA A 148 57.40 -7.20 4.40
C ALA A 148 56.47 -6.61 3.33
N ALA A 149 57.03 -6.00 2.27
CA ALA A 149 56.26 -5.47 1.14
C ALA A 149 55.54 -6.57 0.36
N ALA A 150 56.17 -7.74 0.15
CA ALA A 150 55.54 -8.90 -0.47
C ALA A 150 54.39 -9.47 0.39
N GLY A 151 54.55 -9.49 1.72
CA GLY A 151 53.48 -9.85 2.66
C GLY A 151 52.28 -8.91 2.59
N GLY A 152 52.53 -7.60 2.57
CA GLY A 152 51.48 -6.58 2.42
C GLY A 152 50.73 -6.67 1.08
N ALA A 153 51.45 -6.88 -0.02
CA ALA A 153 50.85 -7.07 -1.34
C ALA A 153 49.98 -8.34 -1.39
N SER A 154 50.44 -9.46 -0.83
CA SER A 154 49.68 -10.72 -0.75
C SER A 154 48.41 -10.58 0.10
N ALA A 155 48.51 -9.95 1.27
CA ALA A 155 47.36 -9.69 2.14
C ALA A 155 46.33 -8.75 1.50
N ALA A 156 46.79 -7.68 0.82
CA ALA A 156 45.92 -6.81 0.05
C ALA A 156 45.20 -7.58 -1.08
N HIS A 157 45.92 -8.42 -1.83
CA HIS A 157 45.35 -9.23 -2.91
C HIS A 157 44.31 -10.24 -2.38
N GLN A 158 44.58 -10.90 -1.25
CA GLN A 158 43.61 -11.78 -0.57
C GLN A 158 42.36 -11.01 -0.13
N SER A 159 42.50 -9.78 0.41
CA SER A 159 41.34 -8.96 0.81
C SER A 159 40.47 -8.52 -0.38
N VAL A 160 41.08 -8.25 -1.54
CA VAL A 160 40.36 -7.93 -2.79
C VAL A 160 39.69 -9.17 -3.35
N ALA A 161 40.36 -10.33 -3.35
CA ALA A 161 39.77 -11.60 -3.78
C ALA A 161 38.57 -12.01 -2.91
N GLN A 162 38.65 -11.84 -1.58
CA GLN A 162 37.53 -12.08 -0.66
C GLN A 162 36.34 -11.14 -0.95
N ARG A 163 36.59 -9.85 -1.20
CA ARG A 163 35.53 -8.91 -1.60
C ARG A 163 34.89 -9.29 -2.94
N ALA A 164 35.70 -9.69 -3.92
CA ALA A 164 35.20 -10.14 -5.22
C ALA A 164 34.35 -11.41 -5.11
N ALA A 165 34.77 -12.39 -4.29
CA ALA A 165 34.01 -13.59 -4.01
C ALA A 165 32.65 -13.28 -3.34
N LYS A 166 32.63 -12.39 -2.33
CA LYS A 166 31.40 -11.96 -1.67
C LYS A 166 30.44 -11.27 -2.63
N LEU A 167 30.94 -10.36 -3.47
CA LEU A 167 30.13 -9.68 -4.50
C LEU A 167 29.59 -10.67 -5.56
N ALA A 168 30.30 -11.75 -5.86
CA ALA A 168 29.82 -12.80 -6.76
C ALA A 168 28.69 -13.63 -6.13
N GLU A 169 28.78 -13.94 -4.83
CA GLU A 169 27.72 -14.61 -4.06
C GLU A 169 26.46 -13.72 -3.96
N GLU A 170 26.62 -12.44 -3.59
CA GLU A 170 25.54 -11.46 -3.56
C GLU A 170 24.86 -11.31 -4.93
N ASN A 171 25.63 -11.27 -6.03
CA ASN A 171 25.06 -11.27 -7.39
C ASN A 171 24.33 -12.57 -7.75
N ALA A 172 24.79 -13.73 -7.27
CA ALA A 172 24.09 -15.00 -7.49
C ALA A 172 22.77 -15.05 -6.71
N LEU A 173 22.73 -14.49 -5.50
CA LEU A 173 21.51 -14.34 -4.70
C LEU A 173 20.53 -13.36 -5.36
N LEU A 174 20.99 -12.20 -5.83
CA LEU A 174 20.17 -11.23 -6.57
C LEU A 174 19.56 -11.85 -7.83
N LYS A 175 20.33 -12.61 -8.62
CA LYS A 175 19.81 -13.32 -9.80
C LYS A 175 18.71 -14.33 -9.43
N LYS A 176 18.88 -15.10 -8.35
CA LYS A 176 17.83 -16.01 -7.83
C LYS A 176 16.58 -15.23 -7.39
N ALA A 177 16.75 -14.13 -6.65
CA ALA A 177 15.64 -13.30 -6.19
C ALA A 177 14.83 -12.71 -7.36
N VAL A 178 15.51 -12.16 -8.37
CA VAL A 178 14.89 -11.65 -9.61
C VAL A 178 14.15 -12.76 -10.37
N GLN A 179 14.73 -13.96 -10.48
CA GLN A 179 14.09 -15.09 -11.16
C GLN A 179 12.84 -15.59 -10.42
N ILE A 180 12.87 -15.62 -9.08
CA ILE A 180 11.70 -15.93 -8.25
C ILE A 180 10.62 -14.85 -8.41
N GLN A 181 10.99 -13.56 -8.38
CA GLN A 181 10.05 -12.45 -8.56
C GLN A 181 9.41 -12.47 -9.96
N HIS A 182 10.19 -12.75 -11.01
CA HIS A 182 9.67 -12.88 -12.38
C HIS A 182 8.66 -14.03 -12.49
N ARG A 183 8.97 -15.19 -11.91
CA ARG A 183 8.05 -16.33 -11.84
C ARG A 183 6.76 -15.97 -11.09
N GLN A 184 6.85 -15.36 -9.92
CA GLN A 184 5.68 -14.95 -9.15
C GLN A 184 4.82 -13.91 -9.88
N LEU A 185 5.43 -13.01 -10.66
CA LEU A 185 4.71 -12.06 -11.49
C LEU A 185 3.96 -12.76 -12.64
N GLN A 186 4.58 -13.77 -13.26
CA GLN A 186 3.96 -14.60 -14.30
C GLN A 186 2.81 -15.47 -13.76
N GLU A 187 2.95 -16.03 -12.55
CA GLU A 187 1.88 -16.78 -11.88
C GLU A 187 0.70 -15.86 -11.53
N LYS A 188 0.95 -14.61 -11.10
CA LYS A 188 -0.09 -13.61 -10.86
C LYS A 188 -0.83 -13.20 -12.15
N SER A 189 -0.12 -12.91 -13.23
CA SER A 189 -0.78 -12.52 -14.49
C SER A 189 -1.59 -13.65 -15.13
N ALA A 190 -1.18 -14.91 -14.93
CA ALA A 190 -1.99 -16.08 -15.30
C ALA A 190 -3.30 -16.13 -14.49
N ALA A 191 -3.22 -16.00 -13.16
CA ALA A 191 -4.40 -15.97 -12.28
C ALA A 191 -5.34 -14.79 -12.58
N GLU A 192 -4.80 -13.61 -12.92
CA GLU A 192 -5.60 -12.47 -13.38
C GLU A 192 -6.36 -12.77 -14.68
N GLY A 193 -5.74 -13.51 -15.61
CA GLY A 193 -6.38 -13.99 -16.84
C GLY A 193 -7.53 -14.98 -16.58
N GLU A 194 -7.34 -15.93 -15.66
CA GLU A 194 -8.39 -16.86 -15.23
C GLU A 194 -9.57 -16.12 -14.58
N VAL A 195 -9.30 -15.17 -13.68
CA VAL A 195 -10.31 -14.33 -13.04
C VAL A 195 -11.06 -13.48 -14.08
N ALA A 196 -10.40 -12.96 -15.11
CA ALA A 196 -11.06 -12.23 -16.20
C ALA A 196 -11.99 -13.14 -17.02
N SER A 197 -11.56 -14.37 -17.32
CA SER A 197 -12.37 -15.39 -18.02
C SER A 197 -13.63 -15.76 -17.22
N LEU A 198 -13.48 -16.04 -15.92
CA LEU A 198 -14.62 -16.34 -15.04
C LEU A 198 -15.61 -15.17 -14.92
N LYS A 199 -15.12 -13.93 -14.85
CA LYS A 199 -15.98 -12.73 -14.86
C LYS A 199 -16.78 -12.60 -16.16
N ALA A 200 -16.17 -12.89 -17.31
CA ALA A 200 -16.86 -12.87 -18.61
C ALA A 200 -17.97 -13.95 -18.68
N MET A 201 -17.69 -15.16 -18.20
CA MET A 201 -18.68 -16.25 -18.14
C MET A 201 -19.84 -15.91 -17.17
N LEU A 202 -19.55 -15.33 -16.01
CA LEU A 202 -20.58 -14.86 -15.08
C LEU A 202 -21.48 -13.77 -15.70
N ALA A 203 -20.90 -12.82 -16.45
CA ALA A 203 -21.67 -11.81 -17.16
C ALA A 203 -22.60 -12.42 -18.22
N GLN A 204 -22.12 -13.40 -18.99
CA GLN A 204 -22.94 -14.16 -19.95
C GLN A 204 -24.12 -14.86 -19.27
N TYR A 205 -23.89 -15.56 -18.15
CA TYR A 205 -24.98 -16.20 -17.40
C TYR A 205 -25.98 -15.19 -16.82
N GLN A 206 -25.53 -14.03 -16.33
CA GLN A 206 -26.42 -12.96 -15.85
C GLN A 206 -27.31 -12.41 -16.99
N GLU A 207 -26.77 -12.27 -18.20
CA GLU A 207 -27.55 -11.84 -19.38
C GLU A 207 -28.54 -12.91 -19.85
N GLN A 208 -28.15 -14.19 -19.84
CA GLN A 208 -29.07 -15.30 -20.11
C GLN A 208 -30.23 -15.34 -19.11
N VAL A 209 -29.97 -15.21 -17.81
CA VAL A 209 -31.00 -15.15 -16.77
C VAL A 209 -31.94 -13.96 -16.99
N ARG A 210 -31.40 -12.77 -17.29
CA ARG A 210 -32.21 -11.58 -17.61
C ARG A 210 -33.11 -11.81 -18.82
N THR A 211 -32.58 -12.44 -19.86
CA THR A 211 -33.31 -12.77 -21.10
C THR A 211 -34.45 -13.76 -20.81
N LEU A 212 -34.18 -14.83 -20.04
CA LEU A 212 -35.19 -15.81 -19.65
C LEU A 212 -36.28 -15.22 -18.74
N GLN A 213 -35.93 -14.28 -17.85
CA GLN A 213 -36.92 -13.55 -17.05
C GLN A 213 -37.84 -12.69 -17.95
N LEU A 214 -37.28 -11.98 -18.93
CA LEU A 214 -38.04 -11.19 -19.90
C LEU A 214 -38.97 -12.05 -20.77
N THR A 215 -38.50 -13.19 -21.29
CA THR A 215 -39.33 -14.07 -22.12
C THR A 215 -40.43 -14.75 -21.31
N ASN A 216 -40.13 -15.20 -20.08
CA ASN A 216 -41.12 -15.83 -19.20
C ASN A 216 -42.20 -14.83 -18.75
N TYR A 217 -41.81 -13.57 -18.45
CA TYR A 217 -42.77 -12.50 -18.14
C TYR A 217 -43.66 -12.16 -19.34
N SER A 218 -43.09 -12.01 -20.54
CA SER A 218 -43.84 -11.78 -21.78
C SER A 218 -44.84 -12.90 -22.07
N LEU A 219 -44.41 -14.16 -21.92
CA LEU A 219 -45.29 -15.33 -22.06
C LEU A 219 -46.41 -15.32 -21.01
N SER A 220 -46.10 -15.00 -19.75
CA SER A 220 -47.08 -14.91 -18.67
C SER A 220 -48.15 -13.84 -18.93
N LEU A 221 -47.75 -12.66 -19.42
CA LEU A 221 -48.68 -11.61 -19.85
C LEU A 221 -49.56 -12.06 -21.04
N HIS A 222 -48.98 -12.76 -22.01
CA HIS A 222 -49.73 -13.30 -23.15
C HIS A 222 -50.76 -14.35 -22.71
N LEU A 223 -50.39 -15.25 -21.80
CA LEU A 223 -51.29 -16.24 -21.22
C LEU A 223 -52.42 -15.57 -20.42
N GLN A 224 -52.10 -14.59 -19.57
CA GLN A 224 -53.10 -13.81 -18.82
C GLN A 224 -54.08 -13.07 -19.77
N LYS A 225 -53.56 -12.49 -20.86
CA LYS A 225 -54.39 -11.83 -21.88
C LYS A 225 -55.30 -12.84 -22.58
N ALA A 226 -54.77 -14.01 -22.96
CA ALA A 226 -55.55 -15.08 -23.59
C ALA A 226 -56.66 -15.59 -22.67
N THR A 227 -56.36 -15.95 -21.42
CA THR A 227 -57.35 -16.43 -20.44
C THR A 227 -58.43 -15.40 -20.15
N ASN A 228 -58.05 -14.12 -19.99
CA ASN A 228 -59.03 -13.05 -19.77
C ASN A 228 -59.90 -12.82 -21.02
N SER A 229 -59.34 -12.91 -22.23
CA SER A 229 -60.10 -12.79 -23.48
C SER A 229 -61.04 -13.98 -23.71
N ASP A 230 -60.65 -15.18 -23.30
CA ASP A 230 -61.45 -16.39 -23.43
C ASP A 230 -62.61 -16.40 -22.42
N ALA A 231 -62.38 -15.94 -21.18
CA ALA A 231 -63.44 -15.69 -20.20
C ALA A 231 -64.48 -14.68 -20.74
N LEU A 232 -64.03 -13.53 -21.27
CA LEU A 232 -64.91 -12.53 -21.88
C LEU A 232 -65.63 -13.05 -23.14
N GLY A 233 -64.99 -13.93 -23.92
CA GLY A 233 -65.58 -14.57 -25.10
C GLY A 233 -66.63 -15.64 -24.77
N HIS A 234 -66.42 -16.41 -23.71
CA HIS A 234 -67.32 -17.50 -23.31
C HIS A 234 -68.70 -16.98 -22.87
N HIS A 235 -68.74 -15.85 -22.17
CA HIS A 235 -70.00 -15.22 -21.73
C HIS A 235 -70.84 -14.62 -22.87
N HIS A 236 -70.26 -14.42 -24.07
CA HIS A 236 -70.99 -13.93 -25.25
C HIS A 236 -71.24 -14.99 -26.32
N ARG A 237 -70.77 -16.24 -26.12
CA ARG A 237 -71.05 -17.37 -27.04
C ARG A 237 -72.06 -18.39 -26.50
N GLY A 238 -72.63 -18.14 -25.32
CA GLY A 238 -73.83 -18.80 -24.82
C GLY A 238 -75.10 -18.22 -25.46
N GLY A 239 -75.31 -18.46 -26.76
CA GLY A 239 -76.62 -18.27 -27.38
C GLY A 239 -77.66 -19.19 -26.73
N PRO A 240 -78.92 -18.78 -26.58
CA PRO A 240 -79.88 -19.50 -25.76
C PRO A 240 -80.21 -20.88 -26.32
N ASP A 241 -80.54 -21.78 -25.39
CA ASP A 241 -81.14 -23.09 -25.66
C ASP A 241 -82.51 -22.91 -26.35
N VAL A 242 -82.71 -23.56 -27.49
CA VAL A 242 -83.93 -23.46 -28.31
C VAL A 242 -84.29 -24.84 -28.87
N PHE A 243 -85.07 -25.58 -28.08
CA PHE A 243 -85.95 -26.73 -28.40
C PHE A 243 -85.38 -27.94 -29.17
#